data_AF-A0A8K0GH46-F1
#
_entry.id   AF-A0A8K0GH46-F1
#
_cell.length_a   1.000
_cell.length_b   1.000
_cell.length_c   1.000
_cell.angle_alpha   90.00
_cell.angle_beta   90.00
_cell.angle_gamma   90.00
#
_symmetry.space_group_name_H-M   'P 1'
#
loop_
_entity.id
_entity.type
_entity.pdbx_description
1 polymer ?
#
loop_
_entity_poly.entity_id
_entity_poly.type
_entity_poly.pdbx_seq_one_letter_code
_entity_poly.pdbx_strand_id
1 'polypeptide(L)'
;MLTIAYGDSTMSKTQAYEWYKEFKAGRTVVDDLPRFGRPSTSITYENIEKVKAIVLADRRVSIREIAADLGISFRSVQSVMHNVLGMRRVEARL
;
A
#
# COMPACT_ATOMS: atom_id res chain seq x y z
N MET A 1 -8.51 -8.81 37.53
CA MET A 1 -8.10 -7.40 37.57
C MET A 1 -8.72 -6.61 36.42
N LEU A 2 -8.34 -6.82 35.16
CA LEU A 2 -8.96 -6.10 34.03
C LEU A 2 -10.47 -6.37 33.89
N THR A 3 -10.90 -7.63 34.04
CA THR A 3 -12.33 -8.01 34.00
C THR A 3 -13.15 -7.42 35.15
N ILE A 4 -12.50 -7.15 36.28
CA ILE A 4 -13.14 -6.50 37.43
C ILE A 4 -13.38 -5.02 37.12
N ALA A 5 -12.47 -4.36 36.40
CA ALA A 5 -12.55 -2.94 36.06
C ALA A 5 -13.40 -2.65 34.81
N TYR A 6 -13.38 -3.53 33.80
CA TYR A 6 -13.96 -3.27 32.48
C TYR A 6 -15.00 -4.31 32.02
N GLY A 7 -15.30 -5.32 32.84
CA GLY A 7 -16.32 -6.34 32.54
C GLY A 7 -16.10 -7.03 31.19
N ASP A 8 -17.16 -7.13 30.39
CA ASP A 8 -17.15 -7.81 29.09
C ASP A 8 -16.44 -7.01 27.98
N SER A 9 -16.14 -5.73 28.23
CA SER A 9 -15.39 -4.88 27.29
C SER A 9 -13.87 -5.05 27.41
N THR A 10 -13.40 -6.05 28.17
CA THR A 10 -11.97 -6.37 28.23
C THR A 10 -11.46 -7.07 26.99
N MET A 11 -10.22 -6.77 26.61
CA MET A 11 -9.48 -7.60 25.67
C MET A 11 -9.30 -9.03 26.20
N SER A 12 -9.17 -9.98 25.27
CA SER A 12 -8.86 -11.36 25.64
C SER A 12 -7.50 -11.44 26.33
N LYS A 13 -7.32 -12.47 27.17
CA LYS A 13 -6.05 -12.74 27.84
C LYS A 13 -4.89 -12.81 26.84
N THR A 14 -5.09 -13.47 25.70
CA THR A 14 -4.09 -13.60 24.63
C THR A 14 -3.63 -12.25 24.09
N GLN A 15 -4.57 -11.37 23.74
CA GLN A 15 -4.25 -10.02 23.24
C GLN A 15 -3.49 -9.20 24.28
N ALA A 16 -3.84 -9.32 25.56
CA ALA A 16 -3.12 -8.64 26.64
C ALA A 16 -1.65 -9.09 26.75
N TYR A 17 -1.37 -10.39 26.57
CA TYR A 17 0.00 -10.91 26.58
C TYR A 17 0.80 -10.49 25.34
N GLU A 18 0.16 -10.41 24.18
CA GLU A 18 0.80 -9.90 22.96
C GLU A 18 1.23 -8.44 23.15
N TRP A 19 0.32 -7.57 23.61
CA TRP A 19 0.65 -6.19 23.94
C TRP A 19 1.77 -6.08 24.97
N TYR A 20 1.72 -6.88 26.05
CA TYR A 20 2.78 -6.91 27.05
C TYR A 20 4.15 -7.28 26.44
N LYS A 21 4.18 -8.29 25.56
CA LYS A 21 5.42 -8.70 24.87
C LYS A 21 5.96 -7.57 23.99
N GLU A 22 5.10 -6.92 23.20
CA GLU A 22 5.49 -5.81 22.32
C GLU A 22 6.02 -4.61 23.11
N PHE A 23 5.34 -4.21 24.19
CA PHE A 23 5.81 -3.13 25.06
C PHE A 23 7.12 -3.48 25.76
N LYS A 24 7.28 -4.73 26.21
CA LYS A 24 8.55 -5.22 26.78
C LYS A 24 9.68 -5.22 25.75
N ALA A 25 9.37 -5.41 24.46
CA ALA A 25 10.31 -5.33 23.35
C ALA A 25 10.65 -3.88 22.94
N GLY A 26 10.10 -2.87 23.63
CA GLY A 26 10.42 -1.45 23.43
C GLY A 26 9.45 -0.71 22.51
N ARG A 27 8.35 -1.33 22.07
CA ARG A 27 7.25 -0.57 21.46
C ARG A 27 6.73 0.44 22.47
N THR A 28 6.47 1.67 22.04
CA THR A 28 5.86 2.73 22.88
C THR A 28 4.54 3.26 22.31
N VAL A 29 4.23 2.90 21.06
CA VAL A 29 3.02 3.33 20.34
C VAL A 29 1.87 2.38 20.63
N VAL A 30 0.73 2.95 21.02
CA VAL A 30 -0.53 2.22 21.30
C VAL A 30 -1.40 2.11 20.05
N ASP A 31 -1.21 2.98 19.05
CA ASP A 31 -1.94 2.92 17.79
C ASP A 31 -1.61 1.66 16.99
N ASP A 32 -2.52 1.28 16.11
CA ASP A 32 -2.31 0.21 15.13
C ASP A 32 -1.09 0.52 14.26
N LEU A 33 -0.17 -0.44 14.18
CA LEU A 33 0.93 -0.36 13.22
C LEU A 33 0.39 -0.42 11.79
N PRO A 34 1.13 0.09 10.79
CA PRO A 34 0.77 -0.03 9.39
C PRO A 34 0.38 -1.48 9.05
N ARG A 35 -0.89 -1.68 8.70
CA ARG A 35 -1.36 -3.00 8.28
C ARG A 35 -0.87 -3.23 6.86
N PHE A 36 0.01 -4.21 6.69
CA PHE A 36 0.34 -4.72 5.37
C PHE A 36 -0.91 -5.42 4.81
N GLY A 37 -1.59 -4.75 3.89
CA GLY A 37 -2.65 -5.38 3.09
C GLY A 37 -2.08 -6.43 2.14
N ARG A 38 -2.94 -7.11 1.40
CA ARG A 38 -2.52 -8.03 0.34
C ARG A 38 -1.69 -7.24 -0.70
N PRO A 39 -0.42 -7.63 -0.95
CA PRO A 39 0.35 -7.02 -2.03
C PRO A 39 -0.38 -7.20 -3.37
N SER A 40 -0.45 -6.14 -4.17
CA SER A 40 -0.98 -6.27 -5.52
C SER A 40 -0.05 -7.18 -6.33
N THR A 41 -0.57 -8.30 -6.85
CA THR A 41 0.20 -9.25 -7.66
C THR A 41 0.74 -8.66 -8.97
N SER A 42 0.20 -7.52 -9.38
CA SER A 42 0.55 -6.86 -10.64
C SER A 42 1.59 -5.75 -10.49
N ILE A 43 1.88 -5.32 -9.25
CA ILE A 43 2.91 -4.31 -8.95
C ILE A 43 4.21 -5.05 -8.61
N THR A 44 4.74 -5.78 -9.58
CA THR A 44 6.06 -6.41 -9.48
C THR A 44 7.15 -5.42 -9.89
N TYR A 45 8.38 -5.64 -9.43
CA TYR A 45 9.53 -4.82 -9.82
C TYR A 45 9.71 -4.77 -11.35
N GLU A 46 9.54 -5.92 -12.03
CA GLU A 46 9.61 -6.03 -13.47
C GLU A 46 8.58 -5.14 -14.19
N ASN A 47 7.32 -5.17 -13.75
CA ASN A 47 6.27 -4.34 -14.35
C ASN A 47 6.50 -2.86 -14.08
N ILE A 48 7.02 -2.49 -12.90
CA ILE A 48 7.38 -1.11 -12.57
C ILE A 48 8.44 -0.59 -13.54
N GLU A 49 9.52 -1.35 -13.76
CA GLU A 49 10.59 -0.93 -14.66
C GLU A 49 10.13 -0.85 -16.12
N LYS A 50 9.28 -1.79 -16.57
CA LYS A 50 8.68 -1.74 -17.92
C LYS A 50 7.81 -0.50 -18.13
N VAL A 51 6.91 -0.19 -17.19
CA VAL A 51 6.08 1.03 -17.24
C VAL A 51 6.96 2.28 -17.24
N LYS A 52 7.98 2.32 -16.38
CA LYS A 52 8.91 3.45 -16.29
C LYS A 52 9.67 3.65 -17.60
N ALA A 53 10.14 2.59 -18.25
CA ALA A 53 10.82 2.66 -19.54
C ALA A 53 9.92 3.24 -20.64
N ILE A 54 8.67 2.75 -20.74
CA ILE A 54 7.70 3.23 -21.73
C ILE A 54 7.43 4.73 -21.54
N VAL A 55 7.15 5.16 -20.31
CA VAL A 55 6.83 6.57 -20.03
C VAL A 55 8.03 7.50 -20.20
N LEU A 56 9.25 7.02 -19.97
CA LEU A 56 10.47 7.79 -20.24
C LEU A 56 10.74 7.92 -21.74
N ALA A 57 10.39 6.92 -22.54
CA ALA A 57 10.51 6.95 -23.99
C ALA A 57 9.45 7.87 -24.64
N ASP A 58 8.20 7.78 -24.18
CA ASP A 58 7.12 8.67 -24.61
C ASP A 58 6.24 9.10 -23.42
N ARG A 59 6.28 10.41 -23.11
CA ARG A 59 5.47 10.99 -22.02
C ARG A 59 3.99 11.18 -22.39
N ARG A 60 3.60 11.03 -23.65
CA ARG A 60 2.23 11.22 -24.13
C ARG A 60 1.43 9.92 -24.20
N VAL A 61 2.07 8.77 -23.97
CA VAL A 61 1.43 7.46 -23.97
C VAL A 61 0.34 7.38 -22.89
N SER A 62 -0.80 6.81 -23.26
CA SER A 62 -1.93 6.66 -22.37
C SER A 62 -1.79 5.41 -21.48
N ILE A 63 -2.43 5.45 -20.31
CA ILE A 63 -2.49 4.29 -19.40
C ILE A 63 -3.08 3.06 -20.09
N ARG A 64 -4.02 3.25 -21.04
CA ARG A 64 -4.66 2.15 -21.78
C ARG A 64 -3.69 1.46 -22.73
N GLU A 65 -2.84 2.22 -23.43
CA GLU A 65 -1.82 1.67 -24.32
C GLU A 65 -0.78 0.86 -23.53
N ILE A 66 -0.24 1.43 -22.45
CA ILE A 66 0.71 0.71 -21.57
C ILE A 66 0.09 -0.60 -21.02
N ALA A 67 -1.17 -0.55 -20.60
CA ALA A 67 -1.87 -1.72 -20.07
C ALA A 67 -2.03 -2.83 -21.13
N ALA A 68 -2.34 -2.45 -22.36
CA ALA A 68 -2.44 -3.39 -23.49
C ALA A 68 -1.07 -3.98 -23.85
N ASP A 69 -0.03 -3.15 -23.93
CA ASP A 69 1.34 -3.56 -24.29
C ASP A 69 1.95 -4.52 -23.27
N LEU A 70 1.69 -4.28 -21.98
CA LEU A 70 2.26 -5.08 -20.89
C LEU A 70 1.35 -6.22 -20.43
N GLY A 71 0.11 -6.30 -20.93
CA GLY A 71 -0.87 -7.31 -20.50
C GLY A 71 -1.25 -7.21 -19.02
N ILE A 72 -1.14 -6.02 -18.43
CA ILE A 72 -1.47 -5.77 -17.01
C ILE A 72 -2.71 -4.90 -16.89
N SER A 73 -3.36 -4.94 -15.73
CA SER A 73 -4.59 -4.17 -15.54
C SER A 73 -4.34 -2.67 -15.62
N PHE A 74 -5.30 -1.94 -16.18
CA PHE A 74 -5.29 -0.47 -16.21
C PHE A 74 -5.02 0.14 -14.83
N ARG A 75 -5.67 -0.41 -13.79
CA ARG A 75 -5.51 0.06 -12.39
C ARG A 75 -4.09 -0.15 -11.88
N SER A 76 -3.42 -1.23 -12.31
CA SER A 76 -2.03 -1.50 -11.95
C SER A 76 -1.10 -0.46 -12.55
N VAL A 77 -1.23 -0.17 -13.84
CA VAL A 77 -0.46 0.90 -14.52
C VAL A 77 -0.72 2.24 -13.85
N GLN A 78 -1.99 2.58 -13.61
CA GLN A 78 -2.36 3.82 -12.94
C GLN A 78 -1.72 3.93 -11.54
N SER A 79 -1.72 2.84 -10.77
CA SER A 79 -1.08 2.80 -9.45
C SER A 79 0.44 2.95 -9.55
N VAL A 80 1.09 2.32 -10.53
CA VAL A 80 2.53 2.48 -10.75
C VAL A 80 2.86 3.93 -11.09
N MET A 81 2.14 4.54 -12.05
CA MET A 81 2.39 5.92 -12.44
C MET A 81 2.17 6.90 -11.29
N HIS A 82 1.08 6.77 -10.53
CA HIS A 82 0.75 7.73 -9.46
C HIS A 82 1.51 7.46 -8.15
N ASN A 83 1.46 6.22 -7.65
CA ASN A 83 1.96 5.90 -6.31
C ASN A 83 3.44 5.54 -6.28
N VAL A 84 4.00 5.01 -7.39
CA VAL A 84 5.40 4.59 -7.47
C VAL A 84 6.25 5.65 -8.17
N LEU A 85 5.82 6.13 -9.34
CA LEU A 85 6.57 7.12 -10.13
C LEU A 85 6.23 8.57 -9.76
N GLY A 86 5.22 8.81 -8.91
CA GLY A 86 4.84 10.15 -8.44
C GLY A 86 4.29 11.06 -9.55
N MET A 87 3.80 10.49 -10.64
CA MET A 87 3.30 11.24 -11.79
C MET A 87 1.90 11.77 -11.54
N ARG A 88 1.65 13.00 -11.99
CA ARG A 88 0.36 13.67 -11.91
C ARG A 88 -0.10 14.08 -13.30
N ARG A 89 -1.42 13.99 -13.53
CA ARG A 89 -2.03 14.48 -14.76
C ARG A 89 -1.91 16.00 -14.79
N VAL A 90 -1.31 16.53 -15.84
CA VAL A 90 -1.21 17.98 -16.09
C VAL A 90 -2.16 18.31 -17.23
N GLU A 91 -3.14 19.16 -16.96
CA GLU A 91 -4.04 19.70 -17.97
C GLU A 91 -3.59 21.11 -18.34
N ALA A 92 -3.63 21.46 -19.63
CA ALA A 92 -3.45 22.84 -20.04
C ALA A 92 -4.67 23.65 -19.60
N ARG A 93 -4.45 24.73 -18.86
CA ARG A 93 -5.49 25.73 -18.61
C ARG A 93 -5.72 26.49 -19.92
N LEU A 94 -6.92 26.38 -20.49
CA LEU A 94 -7.41 27.24 -21.56
C LEU A 94 -7.85 28.59 -20.98
#